data_AF-A0A645HUD4-F1
#
_entry.id   AF-A0A645HUD4-F1
#
_cell.length_a   1.000
_cell.length_b   1.000
_cell.length_c   1.000
_cell.angle_alpha   90.00
_cell.angle_beta   90.00
_cell.angle_gamma   90.00
#
_symmetry.space_group_name_H-M   'P 1'
#
loop_
_entity.id
_entity.type
_entity.pdbx_description
1 polymer ?
#
loop_
_entity_poly.entity_id
_entity_poly.type
_entity_poly.pdbx_seq_one_letter_code
_entity_poly.pdbx_strand_id
1 'polypeptide(L)'
;MTGVRTHQYFAETSRGKVYMIQMYDERVYWADTSCVDTGFPDNYSEQELFYCPAKVTAGATFEVKILSGYHCQAVHIYGLSGKNIISFDRPYSVIAPSNKGIYLIAVSINNKKYWKKLLVI
;
A
#
# COMPACT_ATOMS: atom_id res chain seq x y z
N MET A 1 21.02 -29.53 -18.09
CA MET A 1 19.56 -29.50 -17.89
C MET A 1 19.14 -28.05 -17.73
N THR A 2 18.56 -27.46 -18.75
CA THR A 2 18.10 -26.06 -18.78
C THR A 2 16.69 -25.99 -18.20
N GLY A 3 16.55 -25.46 -16.99
CA GLY A 3 15.24 -25.21 -16.39
C GLY A 3 14.53 -24.09 -17.15
N VAL A 4 13.42 -24.42 -17.82
CA VAL A 4 12.56 -23.43 -18.47
C VAL A 4 11.97 -22.55 -17.37
N ARG A 5 12.32 -21.25 -17.35
CA ARG A 5 11.67 -20.27 -16.49
C ARG A 5 10.25 -20.04 -17.03
N THR A 6 9.26 -20.68 -16.43
CA THR A 6 7.85 -20.35 -16.67
C THR A 6 7.55 -18.95 -16.14
N HIS A 7 6.84 -18.14 -16.93
CA HIS A 7 6.38 -16.82 -16.49
C HIS A 7 5.45 -16.98 -15.28
N GLN A 8 5.75 -16.25 -14.20
CA GLN A 8 4.90 -16.14 -13.02
C GLN A 8 4.03 -14.89 -13.16
N TYR A 9 2.72 -15.05 -13.01
CA TYR A 9 1.78 -13.94 -13.00
C TYR A 9 1.27 -13.72 -11.58
N PHE A 10 1.06 -12.46 -11.22
CA PHE A 10 0.48 -12.09 -9.93
C PHE A 10 -0.82 -11.31 -10.17
N ALA A 11 -1.88 -11.67 -9.46
CA ALA A 11 -3.16 -10.99 -9.50
C ALA A 11 -3.55 -10.52 -8.10
N GLU A 12 -3.96 -9.25 -7.97
CA GLU A 12 -4.41 -8.67 -6.72
C GLU A 12 -5.94 -8.50 -6.74
N THR A 13 -6.62 -8.91 -5.67
CA THR A 13 -8.08 -8.72 -5.51
C THR A 13 -8.41 -7.33 -4.98
N SER A 14 -9.68 -6.92 -5.04
CA SER A 14 -10.16 -5.65 -4.46
C SER A 14 -9.93 -5.53 -2.94
N ARG A 15 -9.75 -6.66 -2.24
CA ARG A 15 -9.38 -6.71 -0.81
C ARG A 15 -7.87 -6.86 -0.58
N GLY A 16 -7.10 -6.72 -1.65
CA GLY A 16 -5.64 -6.79 -1.75
C GLY A 16 -4.99 -8.13 -1.42
N LYS A 17 -5.73 -9.23 -1.56
CA LYS A 17 -5.14 -10.57 -1.63
C LYS A 17 -4.36 -10.74 -2.93
N VAL A 18 -3.12 -11.20 -2.85
CA VAL A 18 -2.27 -11.46 -4.02
C VAL A 18 -2.18 -12.96 -4.28
N TYR A 19 -2.52 -13.37 -5.50
CA TYR A 19 -2.45 -14.74 -5.97
C TYR A 19 -1.30 -14.89 -6.97
N MET A 20 -0.47 -15.91 -6.79
CA MET A 20 0.49 -16.34 -7.81
C MET A 20 -0.19 -17.35 -8.73
N ILE A 21 -0.29 -17.01 -10.02
CA ILE A 21 -0.83 -17.90 -11.05
C ILE A 21 0.35 -18.61 -11.71
N GLN A 22 0.36 -19.94 -11.62
CA GLN A 22 1.37 -20.76 -12.26
C GLN A 22 0.74 -21.64 -13.35
N MET A 23 1.12 -21.37 -14.60
CA MET A 23 0.65 -22.11 -15.77
C MET A 23 1.52 -23.38 -15.92
N TYR A 24 1.02 -24.52 -15.48
CA TYR A 24 1.70 -25.83 -15.65
C TYR A 24 1.06 -26.70 -16.74
N ASP A 25 -0.17 -26.40 -17.14
CA ASP A 25 -0.98 -27.00 -18.21
C ASP A 25 -2.17 -26.04 -18.48
N GLU A 26 -3.09 -26.32 -19.42
CA GLU A 26 -4.34 -25.55 -19.66
C GLU A 26 -5.29 -25.46 -18.43
N ARG A 27 -4.82 -25.90 -17.25
CA ARG A 27 -5.51 -25.95 -15.97
C ARG A 27 -4.90 -24.94 -15.03
N VAL A 28 -5.73 -24.08 -14.47
CA VAL A 28 -5.32 -23.11 -13.44
C VAL A 28 -5.24 -23.82 -12.10
N TYR A 29 -4.03 -23.98 -11.57
CA TYR A 29 -3.80 -24.53 -10.24
C TYR A 29 -3.77 -23.39 -9.21
N TRP A 30 -4.71 -23.40 -8.28
CA TRP A 30 -4.77 -22.45 -7.16
C TRP A 30 -4.14 -23.10 -5.93
N ALA A 31 -3.06 -22.51 -5.39
CA ALA A 31 -2.43 -22.99 -4.15
C ALA A 31 -2.81 -22.07 -2.98
N ASP A 32 -3.72 -22.55 -2.13
CA ASP A 32 -4.26 -21.83 -0.95
C ASP A 32 -3.16 -21.52 0.10
N THR A 33 -2.03 -22.22 0.04
CA THR A 33 -0.87 -22.05 0.93
C THR A 33 0.04 -20.88 0.58
N SER A 34 -0.18 -20.19 -0.55
CA SER A 34 0.55 -18.97 -0.93
C SER A 34 -0.10 -17.68 -0.42
N CYS A 35 -1.11 -17.80 0.43
CA CYS A 35 -1.83 -16.69 1.03
C CYS A 35 -0.97 -16.01 2.10
N VAL A 36 -0.15 -15.02 1.68
CA VAL A 36 0.33 -14.01 2.61
C VAL A 36 -0.80 -13.02 2.77
N ASP A 37 -1.67 -13.26 3.75
CA ASP A 37 -2.66 -12.29 4.16
C ASP A 37 -1.92 -11.12 4.80
N THR A 38 -1.56 -10.13 3.98
CA THR A 38 -0.95 -8.88 4.46
C THR A 38 -1.96 -7.99 5.16
N GLY A 39 -3.17 -8.49 5.45
CA GLY A 39 -4.13 -7.96 6.40
C GLY A 39 -4.16 -6.44 6.37
N PHE A 40 -4.86 -5.85 5.41
CA PHE A 40 -5.07 -4.41 5.43
C PHE A 40 -5.62 -4.03 6.79
N PRO A 41 -5.12 -2.96 7.43
CA PRO A 41 -5.63 -2.53 8.72
C PRO A 41 -7.16 -2.38 8.66
N ASP A 42 -7.85 -2.68 9.77
CA ASP A 42 -9.32 -2.79 9.90
C ASP A 42 -10.16 -1.60 9.39
N ASN A 43 -9.51 -0.52 8.94
CA ASN A 43 -10.11 0.70 8.42
C ASN A 43 -9.63 1.05 7.01
N TYR A 44 -9.40 0.06 6.13
CA TYR A 44 -9.26 0.32 4.69
C TYR A 44 -10.62 0.79 4.14
N SER A 45 -10.85 2.10 4.20
CA SER A 45 -12.08 2.71 3.71
C SER A 45 -12.00 2.89 2.19
N GLU A 46 -13.01 2.39 1.47
CA GLU A 46 -13.22 2.70 0.05
C GLU A 46 -13.64 4.17 -0.16
N GLN A 47 -14.05 4.86 0.91
CA GLN A 47 -14.30 6.29 0.86
C GLN A 47 -12.97 7.03 0.75
N GLU A 48 -12.73 7.59 -0.43
CA GLU A 48 -11.63 8.51 -0.65
C GLU A 48 -11.89 9.76 0.21
N LEU A 49 -11.22 9.86 1.37
CA LEU A 49 -11.23 11.04 2.25
C LEU A 49 -10.00 11.93 2.08
N PHE A 50 -8.99 11.41 1.39
CA PHE A 50 -7.77 12.13 1.08
C PHE A 50 -7.18 11.64 -0.25
N TYR A 51 -6.46 12.54 -0.91
CA TYR A 51 -5.64 12.28 -2.09
C TYR A 51 -4.16 12.33 -1.71
N CYS A 52 -3.40 11.36 -2.22
CA CYS A 52 -1.95 11.40 -2.26
C CYS A 52 -1.48 10.76 -3.57
N PRO A 53 -0.27 11.08 -4.05
CA PRO A 53 0.31 10.37 -5.18
C PRO A 53 0.45 8.88 -4.87
N ALA A 54 0.12 8.01 -5.82
CA ALA A 54 0.36 6.57 -5.68
C ALA A 54 1.86 6.22 -5.75
N LYS A 55 2.66 7.11 -6.33
CA LYS A 55 4.09 6.95 -6.58
C LYS A 55 4.84 8.24 -6.27
N VAL A 56 5.94 8.15 -5.53
CA VAL A 56 6.81 9.27 -5.14
C VAL A 56 8.28 8.88 -5.26
N THR A 57 9.17 9.86 -5.40
CA THR A 57 10.62 9.63 -5.40
C THR A 57 11.15 9.51 -3.97
N ALA A 58 12.08 8.61 -3.73
CA ALA A 58 12.72 8.43 -2.44
C ALA A 58 13.29 9.75 -1.88
N GLY A 59 12.98 10.07 -0.63
CA GLY A 59 13.39 11.31 0.03
C GLY A 59 12.73 12.60 -0.49
N ALA A 60 11.90 12.52 -1.54
CA ALA A 60 11.21 13.69 -2.05
C ALA A 60 10.03 14.08 -1.16
N THR A 61 9.73 15.38 -1.14
CA THR A 61 8.54 15.91 -0.49
C THR A 61 7.35 15.80 -1.44
N PHE A 62 6.19 15.42 -0.91
CA PHE A 62 4.93 15.35 -1.64
C PHE A 62 3.77 15.85 -0.78
N GLU A 63 2.65 16.18 -1.42
CA GLU A 63 1.47 16.70 -0.74
C GLU A 63 0.43 15.62 -0.49
N VAL A 64 -0.22 15.69 0.67
CA VAL A 64 -1.45 14.96 0.97
C VAL A 64 -2.60 15.98 1.04
N LYS A 65 -3.59 15.80 0.19
CA LYS A 65 -4.77 16.68 0.13
C LYS A 65 -5.93 16.01 0.84
N ILE A 66 -6.52 16.73 1.79
CA ILE A 66 -7.69 16.27 2.53
C ILE A 66 -8.93 16.86 1.86
N LEU A 67 -9.99 16.06 1.72
CA LEU A 67 -11.26 16.56 1.18
C LEU A 67 -11.89 17.62 2.08
N SER A 68 -12.57 18.59 1.46
CA SER A 68 -13.24 19.69 2.16
C SER A 68 -14.21 19.16 3.22
N GLY A 69 -14.19 19.79 4.40
CA GLY A 69 -15.03 19.40 5.54
C GLY A 69 -14.40 18.39 6.49
N TYR A 70 -13.19 17.91 6.20
CA TYR A 70 -12.44 17.02 7.07
C TYR A 70 -11.18 17.68 7.64
N HIS A 71 -10.88 17.38 8.90
CA HIS A 71 -9.65 17.80 9.55
C HIS A 71 -8.71 16.61 9.70
N CYS A 72 -7.53 16.71 9.12
CA CYS A 72 -6.48 15.73 9.34
C CYS A 72 -5.67 16.10 10.58
N GLN A 73 -5.48 15.10 11.45
CA GLN A 73 -4.81 15.20 12.73
C GLN A 73 -3.34 14.79 12.60
N ALA A 74 -3.05 13.77 11.80
CA ALA A 74 -1.70 13.26 11.58
C ALA A 74 -1.61 12.46 10.28
N VAL A 75 -0.41 12.39 9.71
CA VAL A 75 -0.05 11.48 8.63
C VAL A 75 1.06 10.57 9.11
N HIS A 76 0.96 9.30 8.80
CA HIS A 76 1.92 8.28 9.18
C HIS A 76 2.31 7.45 7.97
N ILE A 77 3.57 7.07 7.87
CA ILE A 77 4.07 6.13 6.87
C ILE A 77 4.52 4.87 7.60
N TYR A 78 4.04 3.72 7.14
CA TYR A 78 4.36 2.41 7.68
C TYR A 78 5.05 1.55 6.63
N GLY A 79 5.97 0.69 7.07
CA GLY A 79 6.46 -0.41 6.27
C GLY A 79 5.42 -1.52 6.15
N LEU A 80 5.63 -2.47 5.23
CA LEU A 80 4.73 -3.61 5.03
C LEU A 80 4.58 -4.51 6.26
N SER A 81 5.53 -4.46 7.20
CA SER A 81 5.41 -5.16 8.50
C SER A 81 4.46 -4.48 9.49
N GLY A 82 3.84 -3.35 9.12
CA GLY A 82 3.03 -2.54 10.02
C GLY A 82 3.84 -1.65 10.97
N LYS A 83 5.18 -1.64 10.88
CA LYS A 83 6.03 -0.73 11.65
C LYS A 83 5.86 0.71 11.16
N ASN A 84 5.56 1.64 12.07
CA ASN A 84 5.59 3.07 11.78
C ASN A 84 7.05 3.51 11.49
N ILE A 85 7.25 4.14 10.34
CA ILE A 85 8.56 4.62 9.87
C ILE A 85 8.67 6.12 10.09
N ILE A 86 7.62 6.87 9.74
CA ILE A 86 7.61 8.34 9.80
C ILE A 86 6.23 8.82 10.25
N SER A 87 6.18 9.88 11.06
CA SER A 87 4.95 10.52 11.52
C SER A 87 5.03 12.04 11.35
N PHE A 88 3.93 12.65 10.92
CA PHE A 88 3.79 14.07 10.67
C PHE A 88 2.51 14.57 11.35
N ASP A 89 2.62 15.61 12.18
CA ASP A 89 1.46 16.19 12.87
C ASP A 89 0.63 17.12 11.97
N ARG A 90 1.11 17.43 10.76
CA ARG A 90 0.38 18.25 9.78
C ARG A 90 0.51 17.67 8.37
N PRO A 91 -0.56 17.66 7.55
CA PRO A 91 -0.66 16.78 6.39
C PRO A 91 -0.21 17.39 5.07
N TYR A 92 0.05 18.70 5.03
CA TYR A 92 0.19 19.39 3.75
C TYR A 92 1.48 19.03 3.01
N SER A 93 2.52 18.61 3.75
CA SER A 93 3.84 18.33 3.19
C SER A 93 4.46 17.14 3.93
N VAL A 94 4.67 16.06 3.20
CA VAL A 94 5.13 14.76 3.71
C VAL A 94 6.41 14.38 2.96
N ILE A 95 7.41 13.89 3.68
CA ILE A 95 8.66 13.42 3.10
C ILE A 95 8.58 11.91 2.89
N ALA A 96 8.86 11.45 1.67
CA ALA A 96 8.92 10.04 1.34
C ALA A 96 10.13 9.36 2.02
N PRO A 97 10.00 8.09 2.45
CA PRO A 97 11.14 7.30 2.91
C PRO A 97 12.32 7.32 1.94
N SER A 98 13.55 7.30 2.45
CA SER A 98 14.76 7.27 1.62
C SER A 98 15.00 5.91 0.95
N ASN A 99 14.43 4.84 1.50
CA ASN A 99 14.54 3.50 0.95
C ASN A 99 13.40 3.24 -0.03
N LYS A 100 13.74 2.79 -1.24
CA LYS A 100 12.76 2.40 -2.27
C LYS A 100 11.95 1.19 -1.82
N GLY A 101 10.68 1.14 -2.22
CA GLY A 101 9.79 0.03 -1.88
C GLY A 101 8.33 0.42 -1.79
N ILE A 102 7.51 -0.52 -1.32
CA ILE A 102 6.09 -0.31 -1.08
C ILE A 102 5.89 0.01 0.40
N TYR A 103 5.13 1.07 0.64
CA TYR A 103 4.76 1.55 1.97
C TYR A 103 3.26 1.72 2.08
N LEU A 104 2.78 1.86 3.30
CA LEU A 104 1.40 2.23 3.60
C LEU A 104 1.41 3.66 4.17
N ILE A 105 0.63 4.55 3.57
CA ILE A 105 0.36 5.87 4.13
C ILE A 105 -0.98 5.83 4.86
N ALA A 106 -1.01 6.29 6.10
CA ALA A 106 -2.21 6.41 6.90
C ALA A 106 -2.45 7.88 7.26
N VAL A 107 -3.66 8.34 7.04
CA VAL A 107 -4.11 9.68 7.41
C VAL A 107 -5.14 9.55 8.53
N SER A 108 -4.87 10.20 9.66
CA SER A 108 -5.78 10.26 10.80
C SER A 108 -6.79 11.39 10.60
N ILE A 109 -8.07 11.05 10.44
CA ILE A 109 -9.21 11.96 10.25
C ILE A 109 -10.28 11.55 11.25
N ASN A 110 -10.79 12.49 12.06
CA ASN A 110 -11.84 12.24 13.06
C ASN A 110 -11.56 11.02 13.96
N ASN A 111 -10.31 10.89 14.46
CA ASN A 111 -9.83 9.75 15.28
C ASN A 111 -9.85 8.38 14.57
N LYS A 112 -10.03 8.34 13.25
CA LYS A 112 -9.93 7.11 12.43
C LYS A 112 -8.76 7.21 11.47
N LYS A 113 -8.11 6.08 11.21
CA LYS A 113 -7.01 5.99 10.23
C LYS A 113 -7.52 5.51 8.89
N TYR A 114 -7.19 6.24 7.84
CA TYR A 114 -7.52 5.92 6.46
C TYR A 114 -6.23 5.61 5.71
N TRP A 115 -6.20 4.50 4.98
CA TRP A 115 -4.97 3.91 4.47
C TRP A 115 -4.93 3.91 2.94
N LYS A 116 -3.76 4.16 2.37
CA LYS A 116 -3.46 3.97 0.94
C LYS A 116 -2.07 3.34 0.76
N LYS A 117 -1.86 2.65 -0.35
CA LYS A 117 -0.53 2.18 -0.77
C LYS A 117 0.28 3.35 -1.36
N LEU A 118 1.58 3.37 -1.08
CA LEU A 118 2.51 4.36 -1.59
C LEU A 118 3.75 3.63 -2.15
N LEU A 119 4.01 3.80 -3.45
CA LEU A 119 5.21 3.29 -4.10
C LEU A 119 6.32 4.34 -4.05
N VAL A 120 7.46 4.01 -3.46
CA VAL A 120 8.65 4.87 -3.39
C VAL A 120 9.70 4.35 -4.37
N ILE A 121 10.11 5.19 -5.33
CA ILE A 121 11.06 4.84 -6.41
C ILE A 121 12.36 5.64 -6.39
#